data_AF-A2F9R0-F1
#
_entry.id   AF-A2F9R0-F1
#
_cell.length_a   1.000
_cell.length_b   1.000
_cell.length_c   1.000
_cell.angle_alpha   90.00
_cell.angle_beta   90.00
_cell.angle_gamma   90.00
#
_symmetry.space_group_name_H-M   'P 1'
#
loop_
_entity.id
_entity.type
_entity.pdbx_description
1 polymer ?
#
loop_
_entity_poly.entity_id
_entity_poly.type
_entity_poly.pdbx_seq_one_letter_code
_entity_poly.pdbx_strand_id
1 'polypeptide(L)'
;MNTNLPHLVYDNMKVQQLSDITLPESLQPYEDAATFIWSQLDEETEIKLIELIDNKKVSLDFVLKTIYRASTKNPKHVNLLSDLYSKISIRYDSPIIWTPPLVPPENRSKKIYEDDQLFNLVAYDRLEEFKEFISKSPFDVNQTNIDLSLIECACKYGSVDIFRYLLMNGGKIDDTLPKYAVEGGSSEIISLLRQKDCKFGDCIRIAVINHHNDIVDWIITHYDFTALTVAECLM
;
A
#
# COMPACT_ATOMS: atom_id res chain seq x y z
N MET A 1 -16.42 -3.16 33.45
CA MET A 1 -15.82 -1.95 34.07
C MET A 1 -15.58 -0.96 32.95
N ASN A 2 -16.07 0.26 33.15
CA ASN A 2 -16.11 1.33 32.15
C ASN A 2 -14.68 1.90 31.98
N THR A 3 -13.93 1.44 30.98
CA THR A 3 -12.60 2.00 30.66
C THR A 3 -12.77 3.15 29.68
N ASN A 4 -13.34 4.25 30.15
CA ASN A 4 -13.12 5.55 29.53
C ASN A 4 -11.65 5.92 29.78
N LEU A 5 -10.76 5.44 28.91
CA LEU A 5 -9.45 6.07 28.76
C LEU A 5 -9.72 7.52 28.36
N PRO A 6 -9.15 8.52 29.06
CA PRO A 6 -9.32 9.90 28.67
C PRO A 6 -8.85 10.03 27.22
N HIS A 7 -9.70 10.60 26.35
CA HIS A 7 -9.25 11.09 25.06
C HIS A 7 -8.14 12.10 25.36
N LEU A 8 -6.88 11.66 25.25
CA LEU A 8 -5.74 12.54 25.23
C LEU A 8 -5.89 13.34 23.94
N VAL A 9 -6.54 14.50 24.05
CA VAL A 9 -6.52 15.50 23.00
C VAL A 9 -5.09 16.03 23.04
N TYR A 10 -4.28 15.62 22.07
CA TYR A 10 -2.90 16.09 21.91
C TYR A 10 -2.91 17.51 21.30
N ASP A 11 -3.65 18.42 21.93
CA ASP A 11 -3.60 19.83 21.59
C ASP A 11 -2.19 20.33 21.95
N ASN A 12 -1.36 20.53 20.90
CA ASN A 12 0.01 21.07 20.94
C ASN A 12 1.18 20.09 21.02
N MET A 13 1.07 18.82 20.60
CA MET A 13 2.30 18.12 20.18
C MET A 13 2.84 18.81 18.92
N LYS A 14 4.01 19.45 19.03
CA LYS A 14 4.80 19.82 17.85
C LYS A 14 5.33 18.52 17.24
N VAL A 15 4.52 17.86 16.43
CA VAL A 15 4.94 16.68 15.68
C VAL A 15 5.83 17.18 14.55
N GLN A 16 7.08 16.71 14.54
CA GLN A 16 7.97 16.90 13.39
C GLN A 16 7.53 15.94 12.28
N GLN A 17 7.67 16.35 11.01
CA GLN A 17 7.46 15.41 9.92
C GLN A 17 8.47 14.27 10.06
N LEU A 18 8.13 13.05 9.64
CA LEU A 18 9.05 11.92 9.67
C LEU A 18 10.33 12.25 8.89
N SER A 19 10.18 12.98 7.78
CA SER A 19 11.28 13.52 6.98
C SER A 19 12.20 14.51 7.71
N ASP A 20 11.73 15.14 8.80
CA ASP A 20 12.52 16.07 9.62
C ASP A 20 13.29 15.35 10.75
N ILE A 21 13.02 14.05 10.98
CA ILE A 21 13.65 13.28 12.05
C ILE A 21 15.05 12.85 11.62
N THR A 22 16.06 13.22 12.40
CA THR A 22 17.41 12.70 12.21
C THR A 22 17.48 11.26 12.73
N LEU A 23 17.58 10.30 11.81
CA LEU A 23 17.74 8.90 12.13
C LEU A 23 19.14 8.66 12.75
N PRO A 24 19.26 7.93 13.87
CA PRO A 24 20.56 7.53 14.39
C PRO A 24 21.37 6.75 13.35
N GLU A 25 22.68 7.01 13.26
CA GLU A 25 23.56 6.33 12.28
C GLU A 25 23.47 4.80 12.35
N SER A 26 23.21 4.25 13.54
CA SER A 26 23.04 2.80 13.75
C SER A 26 21.80 2.21 13.07
N LEU A 27 20.80 3.04 12.75
CA LEU A 27 19.57 2.62 12.09
C LEU A 27 19.58 2.90 10.58
N GLN A 28 20.51 3.70 10.08
CA GLN A 28 20.60 4.05 8.66
C GLN A 28 20.60 2.84 7.72
N PRO A 29 21.34 1.75 7.99
CA PRO A 29 21.31 0.59 7.09
C PRO A 29 19.93 -0.08 6.98
N TYR A 30 19.12 0.00 8.03
CA TYR A 30 17.76 -0.56 8.04
C TYR A 30 16.81 0.30 7.21
N GLU A 31 16.94 1.63 7.32
CA GLU A 31 16.19 2.58 6.51
C GLU A 31 16.56 2.48 5.03
N ASP A 32 17.85 2.35 4.71
CA ASP A 32 18.32 2.15 3.34
C ASP A 32 17.72 0.86 2.76
N ALA A 33 17.82 -0.25 3.49
CA ALA A 33 17.24 -1.53 3.07
C ALA A 33 15.72 -1.44 2.87
N ALA A 34 15.00 -0.80 3.79
CA ALA A 34 13.55 -0.59 3.67
C ALA A 34 13.24 0.27 2.44
N THR A 35 13.96 1.37 2.25
CA THR A 35 13.79 2.28 1.10
C THR A 35 13.96 1.52 -0.21
N PHE A 36 15.03 0.72 -0.36
CA PHE A 36 15.26 -0.06 -1.58
C PHE A 36 14.13 -1.05 -1.87
N ILE A 37 13.50 -1.62 -0.83
CA ILE A 37 12.44 -2.61 -0.98
C ILE A 37 11.07 -1.97 -1.28
N TRP A 38 10.76 -0.86 -0.60
CA TRP A 38 9.47 -0.18 -0.70
C TRP A 38 9.40 0.79 -1.89
N SER A 39 10.53 1.21 -2.46
CA SER A 39 10.59 2.02 -3.67
C SER A 39 10.34 1.20 -4.95
N GLN A 40 10.41 1.86 -6.11
CA GLN A 40 10.45 1.16 -7.38
C GLN A 40 11.70 0.28 -7.43
N LEU A 41 11.51 -1.06 -7.47
CA LEU A 41 12.59 -2.01 -7.58
C LEU A 41 13.34 -1.80 -8.90
N ASP A 42 14.65 -1.67 -8.81
CA ASP A 42 15.56 -1.53 -9.94
C ASP A 42 16.58 -2.67 -9.99
N GLU A 43 17.39 -2.71 -11.06
CA GLU A 43 18.40 -3.75 -11.25
C GLU A 43 19.48 -3.73 -10.15
N GLU A 44 19.65 -2.62 -9.43
CA GLU A 44 20.66 -2.46 -8.37
C GLU A 44 20.13 -2.86 -6.99
N THR A 45 18.83 -2.94 -6.79
CA THR A 45 18.21 -3.21 -5.48
C THR A 45 18.75 -4.49 -4.85
N GLU A 46 18.87 -5.56 -5.64
CA GLU A 46 19.44 -6.83 -5.18
C GLU A 46 20.90 -6.66 -4.71
N ILE A 47 21.72 -5.96 -5.50
CA ILE A 47 23.14 -5.73 -5.21
C ILE A 47 23.30 -4.94 -3.91
N LYS A 48 22.54 -3.87 -3.75
CA LYS A 48 22.55 -3.00 -2.56
C LYS A 48 22.16 -3.77 -1.30
N LEU A 49 21.12 -4.60 -1.37
CA LEU A 49 20.68 -5.44 -0.25
C LEU A 49 21.74 -6.49 0.13
N ILE A 50 22.35 -7.14 -0.87
CA ILE A 50 23.45 -8.09 -0.66
C ILE A 50 24.64 -7.41 0.03
N GLU A 51 25.02 -6.20 -0.40
CA GLU A 51 26.12 -5.45 0.22
C GLU A 51 25.84 -5.16 1.70
N LEU A 52 24.60 -4.79 2.06
CA LEU A 52 24.22 -4.54 3.44
C LEU A 52 24.29 -5.81 4.30
N ILE A 53 23.86 -6.96 3.75
CA ILE A 53 23.89 -8.26 4.43
C ILE A 53 25.34 -8.76 4.60
N ASP A 54 26.14 -8.75 3.52
CA ASP A 54 27.52 -9.25 3.52
C ASP A 54 28.41 -8.45 4.48
N ASN A 55 28.17 -7.13 4.59
CA ASN A 55 28.84 -6.25 5.55
C ASN A 55 28.27 -6.32 6.97
N LYS A 56 27.29 -7.19 7.24
CA LYS A 56 26.62 -7.36 8.54
C LYS A 56 25.98 -6.07 9.07
N LYS A 57 25.60 -5.15 8.19
CA LYS A 57 24.91 -3.91 8.55
C LYS A 57 23.44 -4.15 8.84
N VAL A 58 22.83 -5.14 8.20
CA VAL A 58 21.48 -5.65 8.47
C VAL A 58 21.48 -7.17 8.49
N SER A 59 20.47 -7.79 9.12
CA SER A 59 20.32 -9.24 9.09
C SER A 59 19.58 -9.70 7.84
N LEU A 60 19.88 -10.91 7.37
CA LEU A 60 19.12 -11.58 6.31
C LEU A 60 17.63 -11.70 6.66
N ASP A 61 17.33 -12.06 7.91
CA ASP A 61 15.96 -12.19 8.42
C ASP A 61 15.18 -10.86 8.31
N PHE A 62 15.82 -9.73 8.62
CA PHE A 62 15.22 -8.42 8.46
C PHE A 62 14.87 -8.16 6.99
N VAL A 63 15.83 -8.34 6.07
CA VAL A 63 15.62 -8.10 4.63
C VAL A 63 14.49 -8.98 4.08
N LEU A 64 14.52 -10.29 4.37
CA LEU A 64 13.48 -11.22 3.90
C LEU A 64 12.09 -10.88 4.45
N LYS A 65 12.00 -10.51 5.74
CA LYS A 65 10.73 -10.08 6.35
C LYS A 65 10.21 -8.77 5.75
N THR A 66 11.10 -7.83 5.44
CA THR A 66 10.72 -6.56 4.82
C THR A 66 10.22 -6.78 3.39
N ILE A 67 10.89 -7.62 2.58
CA ILE A 67 10.40 -8.00 1.23
C ILE A 67 9.04 -8.69 1.32
N TYR A 68 8.87 -9.60 2.29
CA TYR A 68 7.59 -10.26 2.53
C TYR A 68 6.49 -9.25 2.86
N ARG A 69 6.74 -8.30 3.77
CA ARG A 69 5.75 -7.26 4.11
C ARG A 69 5.41 -6.42 2.89
N ALA A 70 6.41 -5.95 2.15
CA ALA A 70 6.20 -5.17 0.93
C ALA A 70 5.36 -5.91 -0.11
N SER A 71 5.57 -7.22 -0.29
CA SER A 71 4.83 -8.01 -1.26
C SER A 71 3.35 -8.16 -0.92
N THR A 72 2.99 -8.17 0.37
CA THR A 72 1.59 -8.20 0.81
C THR A 72 0.85 -6.88 0.62
N LYS A 73 1.58 -5.77 0.49
CA LYS A 73 1.01 -4.42 0.40
C LYS A 73 1.06 -3.83 -1.01
N ASN A 74 1.94 -4.34 -1.86
CA ASN A 74 2.12 -3.84 -3.22
C ASN A 74 1.78 -4.92 -4.28
N PRO A 75 0.49 -5.18 -4.54
CA PRO A 75 0.04 -6.23 -5.46
C PRO A 75 0.51 -6.00 -6.91
N LYS A 76 0.80 -4.76 -7.31
CA LYS A 76 1.33 -4.44 -8.65
C LYS A 76 2.78 -4.90 -8.83
N HIS A 77 3.57 -4.92 -7.77
CA HIS A 77 5.01 -5.27 -7.80
C HIS A 77 5.31 -6.63 -7.16
N VAL A 78 4.29 -7.39 -6.77
CA VAL A 78 4.42 -8.66 -6.04
C VAL A 78 5.34 -9.67 -6.75
N ASN A 79 5.32 -9.72 -8.08
CA ASN A 79 6.16 -10.64 -8.86
C ASN A 79 7.65 -10.27 -8.75
N LEU A 80 7.97 -8.98 -8.82
CA LEU A 80 9.35 -8.50 -8.70
C LEU A 80 9.87 -8.70 -7.27
N LEU A 81 9.04 -8.42 -6.26
CA LEU A 81 9.36 -8.67 -4.86
C LEU A 81 9.54 -10.17 -4.58
N SER A 82 8.75 -11.03 -5.22
CA SER A 82 8.87 -12.48 -5.12
C SER A 82 10.17 -13.01 -5.71
N ASP A 83 10.55 -12.50 -6.88
CA ASP A 83 11.81 -12.84 -7.52
C ASP A 83 13.00 -12.42 -6.64
N LEU A 84 12.98 -11.19 -6.13
CA LEU A 84 13.98 -10.67 -5.19
C LEU A 84 14.10 -11.53 -3.93
N TYR A 85 12.96 -11.89 -3.30
CA TYR A 85 12.93 -12.78 -2.13
C TYR A 85 13.61 -14.12 -2.43
N SER A 86 13.29 -14.71 -3.58
CA SER A 86 13.80 -16.03 -3.99
C SER A 86 15.30 -15.98 -4.25
N LYS A 87 15.78 -14.98 -4.98
CA LYS A 87 17.21 -14.79 -5.27
C LYS A 87 18.03 -14.62 -4.00
N ILE A 88 17.59 -13.75 -3.08
CA ILE A 88 18.27 -13.54 -1.80
C ILE A 88 18.25 -14.83 -0.96
N SER A 89 17.10 -15.52 -0.87
CA SER A 89 17.00 -16.77 -0.11
C SER A 89 17.95 -17.85 -0.64
N ILE A 90 18.00 -18.03 -1.97
CA ILE A 90 18.90 -19.00 -2.63
C ILE A 90 20.35 -18.65 -2.37
N ARG A 91 20.74 -17.38 -2.48
CA ARG A 91 22.12 -16.93 -2.29
C ARG A 91 22.67 -17.29 -0.91
N TYR A 92 21.84 -17.14 0.13
CA TYR A 92 22.26 -17.33 1.52
C TYR A 92 21.87 -18.70 2.10
N ASP A 93 21.45 -19.65 1.25
CA ASP A 93 20.97 -20.99 1.68
C ASP A 93 19.89 -20.91 2.77
N SER A 94 19.05 -19.88 2.69
CA SER A 94 17.94 -19.68 3.62
C SER A 94 16.74 -20.49 3.14
N PRO A 95 16.04 -21.23 4.03
CA PRO A 95 14.83 -21.91 3.65
C PRO A 95 13.83 -20.90 3.10
N ILE A 96 13.24 -21.23 1.95
CA ILE A 96 12.12 -20.48 1.38
C ILE A 96 10.88 -20.87 2.20
N ILE A 97 10.69 -20.17 3.33
CA ILE A 97 9.54 -20.36 4.23
C ILE A 97 8.28 -19.72 3.63
N TRP A 98 8.48 -18.73 2.76
CA TRP A 98 7.43 -18.09 1.99
C TRP A 98 7.52 -18.53 0.54
N THR A 99 6.56 -19.34 0.10
CA THR A 99 6.11 -19.28 -1.28
C THR A 99 5.04 -18.19 -1.34
N PRO A 100 5.06 -17.30 -2.35
CA PRO A 100 3.98 -16.33 -2.50
C PRO A 100 2.64 -17.05 -2.45
N PRO A 101 1.68 -16.66 -1.58
CA PRO A 101 0.32 -16.70 -2.07
C PRO A 101 0.35 -15.78 -3.29
N LEU A 102 -0.17 -16.23 -4.43
CA LEU A 102 -0.13 -15.61 -5.78
C LEU A 102 0.80 -16.37 -6.75
N VAL A 103 0.38 -17.61 -6.99
CA VAL A 103 0.69 -18.42 -8.16
C VAL A 103 0.39 -17.63 -9.46
N PRO A 104 1.05 -17.95 -10.61
CA PRO A 104 0.59 -17.54 -11.93
C PRO A 104 -0.93 -17.71 -12.07
N PRO A 105 -1.59 -16.92 -12.94
CA PRO A 105 -3.05 -16.87 -13.08
C PRO A 105 -3.76 -18.23 -13.12
N GLU A 106 -3.07 -19.29 -13.58
CA GLU A 106 -3.60 -20.64 -13.65
C GLU A 106 -3.79 -21.42 -12.31
N ASN A 107 -3.27 -20.99 -11.15
CA ASN A 107 -3.26 -21.89 -9.96
C ASN A 107 -3.44 -21.21 -8.57
N ARG A 108 -4.21 -20.11 -8.44
CA ARG A 108 -4.47 -19.49 -7.12
C ARG A 108 -5.46 -20.28 -6.26
N SER A 109 -5.05 -20.66 -5.04
CA SER A 109 -5.91 -21.16 -3.96
C SER A 109 -6.13 -20.13 -2.83
N LYS A 110 -6.47 -18.90 -3.21
CA LYS A 110 -7.35 -17.99 -2.44
C LYS A 110 -7.77 -16.85 -3.35
N LYS A 111 -8.92 -17.07 -4.00
CA LYS A 111 -9.65 -16.18 -4.91
C LYS A 111 -9.92 -14.83 -4.24
N ILE A 112 -9.57 -13.73 -4.90
CA ILE A 112 -10.24 -12.46 -4.61
C ILE A 112 -11.03 -12.01 -5.86
N TYR A 113 -10.49 -12.00 -7.10
CA TYR A 113 -11.28 -11.56 -8.27
C TYR A 113 -11.05 -12.30 -9.61
N GLU A 114 -10.53 -13.53 -9.62
CA GLU A 114 -10.35 -14.28 -10.89
C GLU A 114 -11.65 -14.52 -11.68
N ASP A 115 -12.80 -14.56 -10.99
CA ASP A 115 -14.11 -14.69 -11.65
C ASP A 115 -14.67 -13.33 -12.13
N ASP A 116 -14.00 -12.22 -11.82
CA ASP A 116 -14.47 -10.87 -12.14
C ASP A 116 -13.43 -10.11 -12.99
N GLN A 117 -13.43 -10.44 -14.30
CA GLN A 117 -12.59 -9.81 -15.30
C GLN A 117 -12.66 -8.27 -15.23
N LEU A 118 -13.83 -7.70 -14.93
CA LEU A 118 -14.02 -6.27 -14.82
C LEU A 118 -13.18 -5.68 -13.68
N PHE A 119 -13.24 -6.25 -12.48
CA PHE A 119 -12.47 -5.77 -11.33
C PHE A 119 -10.96 -5.98 -11.48
N ASN A 120 -10.52 -7.01 -12.20
CA ASN A 120 -9.11 -7.16 -12.54
C ASN A 120 -8.62 -6.02 -13.45
N LEU A 121 -9.42 -5.64 -14.46
CA LEU A 121 -9.08 -4.50 -15.33
C LEU A 121 -8.97 -3.21 -14.50
N VAL A 122 -9.84 -3.02 -13.49
CA VAL A 122 -9.75 -1.92 -12.53
C VAL A 122 -8.45 -1.99 -11.72
N ALA A 123 -8.16 -3.11 -11.06
CA ALA A 123 -7.01 -3.23 -10.16
C ALA A 123 -5.65 -3.01 -10.87
N TYR A 124 -5.57 -3.35 -12.16
CA TYR A 124 -4.37 -3.17 -12.99
C TYR A 124 -4.38 -1.89 -13.85
N ASP A 125 -5.36 -0.99 -13.63
CA ASP A 125 -5.51 0.29 -14.32
C ASP A 125 -5.55 0.17 -15.86
N ARG A 126 -6.18 -0.89 -16.37
CA ARG A 126 -6.25 -1.22 -17.81
C ARG A 126 -7.39 -0.46 -18.49
N LEU A 127 -7.32 0.87 -18.53
CA LEU A 127 -8.42 1.74 -18.96
C LEU A 127 -9.01 1.39 -20.33
N GLU A 128 -8.18 1.10 -21.34
CA GLU A 128 -8.67 0.84 -22.70
C GLU A 128 -9.38 -0.52 -22.81
N GLU A 129 -8.82 -1.57 -22.20
CA GLU A 129 -9.48 -2.88 -22.11
C GLU A 129 -10.73 -2.83 -21.25
N PHE A 130 -10.73 -2.01 -20.18
CA PHE A 130 -11.91 -1.75 -19.36
C PHE A 130 -13.03 -1.14 -20.21
N LYS A 131 -12.74 -0.09 -20.99
CA LYS A 131 -13.72 0.54 -21.92
C LYS A 131 -14.24 -0.46 -22.96
N GLU A 132 -13.35 -1.28 -23.54
CA GLU A 132 -13.76 -2.32 -24.49
C GLU A 132 -14.67 -3.35 -23.81
N PHE A 133 -14.33 -3.79 -22.60
CA PHE A 133 -15.11 -4.76 -21.84
C PHE A 133 -16.52 -4.25 -21.54
N ILE A 134 -16.65 -3.04 -20.99
CA ILE A 134 -17.96 -2.46 -20.63
C ILE A 134 -18.80 -2.08 -21.86
N SER A 135 -18.21 -1.97 -23.05
CA SER A 135 -18.96 -1.69 -24.28
C SER A 135 -19.77 -2.90 -24.78
N LYS A 136 -19.44 -4.11 -24.29
CA LYS A 136 -20.04 -5.37 -24.75
C LYS A 136 -21.40 -5.68 -24.09
N SER A 137 -21.76 -4.99 -23.00
CA SER A 137 -22.99 -5.21 -22.23
C SER A 137 -23.42 -3.94 -21.50
N PRO A 138 -24.68 -3.84 -21.03
CA PRO A 138 -25.06 -2.77 -20.10
C PRO A 138 -24.10 -2.72 -18.90
N PHE A 139 -23.67 -1.52 -18.54
CA PHE A 139 -22.67 -1.28 -17.51
C PHE A 139 -23.23 -0.33 -16.44
N ASP A 140 -23.04 -0.69 -15.17
CA ASP A 140 -23.29 0.17 -14.02
C ASP A 140 -21.95 0.66 -13.46
N VAL A 141 -21.72 1.97 -13.51
CA VAL A 141 -20.52 2.62 -12.98
C VAL A 141 -20.33 2.40 -11.48
N ASN A 142 -21.42 2.13 -10.76
CA ASN A 142 -21.41 1.86 -9.32
C ASN A 142 -21.51 0.36 -9.01
N GLN A 143 -21.19 -0.51 -9.97
CA GLN A 143 -21.17 -1.95 -9.77
C GLN A 143 -20.25 -2.32 -8.58
N THR A 144 -20.74 -3.24 -7.77
CA THR A 144 -20.04 -3.81 -6.62
C THR A 144 -19.82 -5.29 -6.82
N ASN A 145 -18.73 -5.82 -6.28
CA ASN A 145 -18.58 -7.24 -6.01
C ASN A 145 -18.84 -7.53 -4.52
N ILE A 146 -18.36 -8.67 -4.01
CA ILE A 146 -18.58 -9.10 -2.62
C ILE A 146 -18.02 -8.08 -1.60
N ASP A 147 -16.93 -7.39 -1.96
CA ASP A 147 -16.13 -6.60 -1.00
C ASP A 147 -16.00 -5.12 -1.38
N LEU A 148 -16.07 -4.77 -2.66
CA LEU A 148 -15.75 -3.43 -3.18
C LEU A 148 -16.66 -3.02 -4.34
N SER A 149 -16.97 -1.74 -4.43
CA SER A 149 -17.36 -1.05 -5.66
C SER A 149 -16.18 -0.88 -6.61
N LEU A 150 -16.45 -0.64 -7.90
CA LEU A 150 -15.39 -0.36 -8.87
C LEU A 150 -14.52 0.84 -8.47
N ILE A 151 -15.13 1.89 -7.90
CA ILE A 151 -14.40 3.09 -7.49
C ILE A 151 -13.58 2.85 -6.21
N GLU A 152 -14.10 2.07 -5.25
CA GLU A 152 -13.32 1.62 -4.09
C GLU A 152 -12.13 0.73 -4.52
N CYS A 153 -12.34 -0.16 -5.50
CA CYS A 153 -11.28 -0.96 -6.10
C CYS A 153 -10.20 -0.06 -6.74
N ALA A 154 -10.61 0.93 -7.54
CA ALA A 154 -9.67 1.87 -8.15
C ALA A 154 -8.85 2.64 -7.09
N CYS A 155 -9.49 3.07 -6.00
CA CYS A 155 -8.80 3.69 -4.86
C CYS A 155 -7.80 2.72 -4.21
N LYS A 156 -8.25 1.52 -3.85
CA LYS A 156 -7.46 0.50 -3.13
C LYS A 156 -6.20 0.09 -3.88
N TYR A 157 -6.26 0.04 -5.21
CA TYR A 157 -5.13 -0.36 -6.05
C TYR A 157 -4.38 0.81 -6.69
N GLY A 158 -4.75 2.06 -6.37
CA GLY A 158 -4.11 3.25 -6.93
C GLY A 158 -4.24 3.33 -8.46
N SER A 159 -5.39 2.94 -9.01
CA SER A 159 -5.69 2.94 -10.44
C SER A 159 -6.28 4.29 -10.85
N VAL A 160 -5.41 5.25 -11.12
CA VAL A 160 -5.76 6.67 -11.31
C VAL A 160 -6.63 6.86 -12.55
N ASP A 161 -6.27 6.22 -13.66
CA ASP A 161 -6.92 6.45 -14.95
C ASP A 161 -8.36 5.92 -14.93
N ILE A 162 -8.54 4.72 -14.38
CA ILE A 162 -9.87 4.15 -14.14
C ILE A 162 -10.63 4.95 -13.07
N PHE A 163 -10.00 5.37 -11.97
CA PHE A 163 -10.67 6.19 -10.95
C PHE A 163 -11.27 7.48 -11.55
N ARG A 164 -10.49 8.21 -12.36
CA ARG A 164 -10.96 9.39 -13.09
C ARG A 164 -12.12 9.06 -14.01
N TYR A 165 -12.00 7.98 -14.78
CA TYR A 165 -13.04 7.55 -15.69
C TYR A 165 -14.35 7.27 -14.95
N LEU A 166 -14.30 6.48 -13.87
CA LEU A 166 -15.48 6.15 -13.06
C LEU A 166 -16.12 7.41 -12.48
N LEU A 167 -15.32 8.33 -11.94
CA LEU A 167 -15.81 9.58 -11.37
C LEU A 167 -16.49 10.48 -12.41
N MET A 168 -15.92 10.59 -13.61
CA MET A 168 -16.51 11.35 -14.73
C MET A 168 -17.84 10.76 -15.22
N ASN A 169 -18.06 9.46 -15.02
CA ASN A 169 -19.25 8.74 -15.46
C ASN A 169 -20.28 8.50 -14.33
N GLY A 170 -20.17 9.20 -13.20
CA GLY A 170 -21.17 9.14 -12.12
C GLY A 170 -20.86 8.12 -11.02
N GLY A 171 -19.60 7.72 -10.87
CA GLY A 171 -19.12 6.97 -9.72
C GLY A 171 -19.40 7.74 -8.42
N LYS A 172 -19.99 7.05 -7.45
CA LYS A 172 -20.35 7.63 -6.14
C LYS A 172 -19.12 7.85 -5.29
N ILE A 173 -19.07 9.02 -4.66
CA ILE A 173 -18.12 9.31 -3.59
C ILE A 173 -18.84 9.08 -2.28
N ASP A 174 -18.21 8.30 -1.39
CA ASP A 174 -18.67 8.06 -0.03
C ASP A 174 -17.50 8.13 0.96
N ASP A 175 -17.83 7.94 2.24
CA ASP A 175 -16.89 8.05 3.35
C ASP A 175 -15.93 6.84 3.47
N THR A 176 -16.06 5.80 2.63
CA THR A 176 -15.13 4.66 2.63
C THR A 176 -13.93 4.94 1.71
N LEU A 177 -14.12 5.71 0.64
CA LEU A 177 -13.06 6.00 -0.35
C LEU A 177 -11.75 6.53 0.24
N PRO A 178 -11.73 7.44 1.24
CA PRO A 178 -10.48 7.92 1.84
C PRO A 178 -9.62 6.79 2.40
N LYS A 179 -10.24 5.78 3.02
CA LYS A 179 -9.54 4.62 3.59
C LYS A 179 -8.87 3.80 2.51
N TYR A 180 -9.57 3.53 1.41
CA TYR A 180 -9.03 2.79 0.28
C TYR A 180 -7.96 3.59 -0.49
N ALA A 181 -8.14 4.91 -0.65
CA ALA A 181 -7.15 5.74 -1.30
C ALA A 181 -5.83 5.81 -0.52
N VAL A 182 -5.92 5.88 0.82
CA VAL A 182 -4.75 5.82 1.71
C VAL A 182 -4.14 4.42 1.73
N GLU A 183 -4.95 3.36 1.69
CA GLU A 183 -4.46 1.97 1.54
C GLU A 183 -3.71 1.76 0.22
N GLY A 184 -4.20 2.37 -0.88
CA GLY A 184 -3.58 2.26 -2.20
C GLY A 184 -2.40 3.21 -2.44
N GLY A 185 -2.20 4.22 -1.59
CA GLY A 185 -1.01 5.08 -1.62
C GLY A 185 -0.94 6.09 -2.77
N SER A 186 -2.01 6.25 -3.55
CA SER A 186 -2.00 7.17 -4.69
C SER A 186 -2.25 8.61 -4.23
N SER A 187 -1.19 9.41 -4.17
CA SER A 187 -1.26 10.86 -3.86
C SER A 187 -2.21 11.62 -4.79
N GLU A 188 -2.33 11.15 -6.04
CA GLU A 188 -3.25 11.72 -7.02
C GLU A 188 -4.72 11.43 -6.70
N ILE A 189 -5.08 10.19 -6.37
CA ILE A 189 -6.44 9.86 -5.92
C ILE A 189 -6.76 10.60 -4.62
N ILE A 190 -5.83 10.66 -3.67
CA ILE A 190 -6.00 11.41 -2.42
C ILE A 190 -6.28 12.89 -2.70
N SER A 191 -5.53 13.51 -3.61
CA SER A 191 -5.74 14.90 -4.02
C SER A 191 -7.12 15.10 -4.65
N LEU A 192 -7.56 14.20 -5.53
CA LEU A 192 -8.87 14.25 -6.17
C LEU A 192 -10.01 14.13 -5.15
N LEU A 193 -9.91 13.20 -4.18
CA LEU A 193 -10.90 13.05 -3.11
C LEU A 193 -10.92 14.25 -2.17
N ARG A 194 -9.77 14.84 -1.87
CA ARG A 194 -9.68 16.08 -1.07
C ARG A 194 -10.42 17.24 -1.75
N GLN A 195 -10.31 17.38 -3.08
CA GLN A 195 -11.06 18.38 -3.86
C GLN A 195 -12.58 18.16 -3.82
N LYS A 196 -13.02 16.99 -3.36
CA LYS A 196 -14.43 16.60 -3.17
C LYS A 196 -14.85 16.62 -1.70
N ASP A 197 -14.10 17.35 -0.86
CA ASP A 197 -14.34 17.57 0.56
C ASP A 197 -14.24 16.33 1.47
N CYS A 198 -13.70 15.21 0.96
CA CYS A 198 -13.43 14.02 1.78
C CYS A 198 -12.43 14.30 2.89
N LYS A 199 -12.59 13.63 4.04
CA LYS A 199 -11.72 13.77 5.23
C LYS A 199 -10.84 12.54 5.44
N PHE A 200 -9.63 12.76 5.94
CA PHE A 200 -8.59 11.74 6.05
C PHE A 200 -8.04 11.52 7.48
N GLY A 201 -8.53 12.25 8.49
CA GLY A 201 -8.02 12.16 9.87
C GLY A 201 -8.04 10.75 10.45
N ASP A 202 -9.10 9.98 10.18
CA ASP A 202 -9.24 8.59 10.64
C ASP A 202 -8.42 7.57 9.81
N CYS A 203 -7.71 8.02 8.77
CA CYS A 203 -6.94 7.16 7.89
C CYS A 203 -5.46 7.03 8.30
N ILE A 204 -5.01 7.75 9.34
CA ILE A 204 -3.58 7.75 9.73
C ILE A 204 -3.06 6.35 10.02
N ARG A 205 -3.84 5.52 10.72
CA ARG A 205 -3.46 4.13 11.02
C ARG A 205 -3.28 3.29 9.76
N ILE A 206 -4.09 3.56 8.73
CA ILE A 206 -4.01 2.87 7.44
C ILE A 206 -2.73 3.28 6.72
N ALA A 207 -2.40 4.58 6.73
CA ALA A 207 -1.16 5.08 6.13
C ALA A 207 0.08 4.43 6.78
N VAL A 208 0.09 4.34 8.12
CA VAL A 208 1.19 3.72 8.89
C VAL A 208 1.34 2.22 8.57
N ILE A 209 0.25 1.44 8.61
CA ILE A 209 0.31 -0.02 8.35
C ILE A 209 0.72 -0.35 6.90
N ASN A 210 0.53 0.58 5.97
CA ASN A 210 0.94 0.41 4.57
C ASN A 210 2.27 1.12 4.26
N HIS A 211 2.98 1.63 5.27
CA HIS A 211 4.26 2.32 5.12
C HIS A 211 4.23 3.53 4.18
N HIS A 212 3.08 4.20 4.06
CA HIS A 212 2.93 5.42 3.27
C HIS A 212 3.31 6.64 4.11
N ASN A 213 4.60 6.78 4.40
CA ASN A 213 5.15 7.80 5.29
C ASN A 213 4.84 9.23 4.83
N ASP A 214 4.85 9.48 3.52
CA ASP A 214 4.47 10.74 2.90
C ASP A 214 2.99 11.10 3.18
N ILE A 215 2.11 10.11 3.13
CA ILE A 215 0.69 10.27 3.47
C ILE A 215 0.52 10.48 4.97
N VAL A 216 1.32 9.83 5.82
CA VAL A 216 1.33 10.06 7.28
C VAL A 216 1.68 11.52 7.58
N ASP A 217 2.79 12.02 7.03
CA ASP A 217 3.22 13.42 7.20
C ASP A 217 2.14 14.39 6.69
N TRP A 218 1.52 14.07 5.56
CA TRP A 218 0.42 14.86 5.03
C TRP A 218 -0.81 14.87 5.95
N ILE A 219 -1.21 13.73 6.52
CA ILE A 219 -2.36 13.66 7.44
C ILE A 219 -2.10 14.46 8.71
N ILE A 220 -0.94 14.26 9.36
CA ILE A 220 -0.56 14.92 10.61
C ILE A 220 -0.52 16.45 10.47
N THR A 221 -0.16 16.94 9.28
CA THR A 221 -0.06 18.39 9.02
C THR A 221 -1.40 19.06 8.67
N HIS A 222 -2.43 18.28 8.33
CA HIS A 222 -3.69 18.82 7.78
C HIS A 222 -4.96 18.41 8.53
N TYR A 223 -4.89 17.40 9.42
CA TYR A 223 -6.06 16.86 10.10
C TYR A 223 -5.78 16.55 11.56
N ASP A 224 -6.81 16.67 12.39
CA ASP A 224 -6.83 15.99 13.68
C ASP A 224 -6.91 14.48 13.46
N PHE A 225 -6.16 13.72 14.25
CA PHE A 225 -6.06 12.28 14.09
C PHE A 225 -6.08 11.55 15.45
N THR A 226 -6.42 10.27 15.40
CA THR A 226 -6.40 9.40 16.59
C THR A 226 -4.97 8.99 16.90
N ALA A 227 -4.59 9.12 18.17
CA ALA A 227 -3.24 8.78 18.62
C ALA A 227 -2.91 7.32 18.33
N LEU A 228 -1.69 7.11 17.82
CA LEU A 228 -1.16 5.80 17.47
C LEU A 228 -0.28 5.26 18.58
N THR A 229 -0.32 3.95 18.76
CA THR A 229 0.61 3.22 19.63
C THR A 229 1.91 2.93 18.90
N VAL A 230 3.01 2.82 19.64
CA VAL A 230 4.30 2.37 19.07
C VAL A 230 4.16 1.02 18.39
N ALA A 231 3.31 0.13 18.90
CA ALA A 231 3.05 -1.17 18.29
C ALA A 231 2.48 -1.02 16.87
N GLU A 232 1.54 -0.09 16.65
CA GLU A 232 0.96 0.18 15.33
C GLU A 232 1.98 0.70 14.34
N CYS A 233 3.00 1.44 14.80
CA CYS A 233 4.09 1.94 13.97
C CYS A 233 5.13 0.87 13.58
N LEU A 234 5.12 -0.31 14.22
CA LEU A 234 6.08 -1.40 13.99
C LEU A 234 5.48 -2.58 13.20
N MET A 235 4.17 -2.53 12.91
CA MET A 235 3.44 -3.61 12.22
C MET A 235 3.83 -3.76 10.76
#